data_AF-B4UCF9-F1
#
_entry.id   AF-B4UCF9-F1
#
_cell.length_a   1.000
_cell.length_b   1.000
_cell.length_c   1.000
_cell.angle_alpha   90.00
_cell.angle_beta   90.00
_cell.angle_gamma   90.00
#
_symmetry.space_group_name_H-M   'P 1'
#
loop_
_entity.id
_entity.type
_entity.pdbx_description
1 polymer ?
#
loop_
_entity_poly.entity_id
_entity_poly.type
_entity_poly.pdbx_seq_one_letter_code
_entity_poly.pdbx_strand_id
1 'polypeptide(L)'
;MLRASMIAGCVIVSLACGSSGDSLHDRCLAITAAYEAALPAALACDPSAPDPCTVGRPSVMALQDADGVIHPEALCLAPCYHSVNSRNVSGLDALLAEYDSAGCAYAACWCQPLPVRCDASGTCYGLIPP
;
A
#
# COMPACT_ATOMS: atom_id res chain seq x y z
N MET A 1 46.92 -42.25 -18.77
CA MET A 1 45.63 -42.53 -18.11
C MET A 1 45.75 -42.11 -16.65
N LEU A 2 45.37 -40.86 -16.34
CA LEU A 2 45.28 -40.36 -14.96
C LEU A 2 43.79 -40.16 -14.64
N ARG A 3 43.31 -40.86 -13.62
CA ARG A 3 41.99 -40.64 -13.02
C ARG A 3 42.09 -39.46 -12.06
N ALA A 4 41.25 -38.45 -12.25
CA ALA A 4 40.96 -37.43 -11.26
C ALA A 4 39.46 -37.45 -10.98
N SER A 5 39.08 -38.08 -9.87
CA SER A 5 37.79 -37.88 -9.21
C SER A 5 37.94 -36.80 -8.15
N MET A 6 36.83 -36.11 -7.83
CA MET A 6 36.52 -35.25 -6.66
C MET A 6 36.34 -33.77 -7.02
N ILE A 7 35.43 -32.98 -6.44
CA ILE A 7 34.32 -33.17 -5.48
C ILE A 7 33.42 -31.93 -5.71
N ALA A 8 32.12 -32.11 -5.49
CA ALA A 8 31.10 -31.08 -5.52
C ALA A 8 31.47 -29.81 -4.75
N GLY A 9 31.22 -28.65 -5.37
CA GLY A 9 31.18 -27.36 -4.70
C GLY A 9 29.81 -26.72 -4.88
N CYS A 10 28.81 -27.21 -4.14
CA CYS A 10 27.60 -26.43 -3.91
C CYS A 10 28.04 -25.20 -3.10
N VAL A 11 28.19 -24.06 -3.78
CA VAL A 11 28.27 -22.77 -3.10
C VAL A 11 26.89 -22.51 -2.51
N ILE A 12 26.72 -22.93 -1.26
CA ILE A 12 25.63 -22.48 -0.40
C ILE A 12 25.93 -20.99 -0.18
N VAL A 13 25.28 -20.12 -0.96
CA VAL A 13 25.23 -18.69 -0.64
C VAL A 13 24.35 -18.59 0.59
N SER A 14 25.01 -18.58 1.74
CA SER A 14 24.43 -18.31 3.05
C SER A 14 23.58 -17.05 2.95
N LEU A 15 22.26 -17.21 3.18
CA LEU A 15 21.38 -16.09 3.44
C LEU A 15 21.99 -15.29 4.61
N ALA A 16 22.39 -14.06 4.34
CA ALA A 16 22.89 -13.16 5.35
C ALA A 16 21.75 -12.88 6.35
N CYS A 17 21.85 -13.50 7.52
CA CYS A 17 21.19 -13.04 8.73
C CYS A 17 21.71 -11.64 9.09
N GLY A 18 20.80 -10.65 9.04
CA GLY A 18 20.60 -9.66 10.10
C GLY A 18 21.64 -8.57 10.34
N SER A 19 21.28 -7.35 9.90
CA SER A 19 21.46 -6.08 10.63
C SER A 19 20.67 -5.03 9.84
N SER A 20 19.47 -4.58 10.23
CA SER A 20 19.15 -3.83 11.43
C SER A 20 17.66 -3.93 11.75
N GLY A 21 17.36 -4.42 12.95
CA GLY A 21 16.20 -4.26 13.84
C GLY A 21 14.83 -3.68 13.46
N ASP A 22 14.44 -3.45 12.21
CA ASP A 22 13.03 -3.15 11.90
C ASP A 22 12.33 -4.48 11.69
N SER A 23 11.37 -4.81 12.57
CA SER A 23 10.55 -5.99 12.33
C SER A 23 9.79 -5.81 11.01
N LEU A 24 9.41 -6.92 10.35
CA LEU A 24 8.55 -6.84 9.16
C LEU A 24 7.32 -5.96 9.42
N HIS A 25 6.77 -6.05 10.61
CA HIS A 25 5.66 -5.23 11.08
C HIS A 25 5.99 -3.73 11.07
N ASP A 26 7.11 -3.31 11.67
CA ASP A 26 7.52 -1.89 11.70
C ASP A 26 7.71 -1.33 10.29
N ARG A 27 8.29 -2.13 9.39
CA ARG A 27 8.45 -1.74 7.98
C ARG A 27 7.10 -1.55 7.29
N CYS A 28 6.16 -2.48 7.48
CA CYS A 28 4.83 -2.38 6.88
C CYS A 28 4.03 -1.19 7.43
N LEU A 29 4.16 -0.90 8.73
CA LEU A 29 3.57 0.28 9.36
C LEU A 29 4.16 1.58 8.77
N ALA A 30 5.49 1.64 8.60
CA ALA A 30 6.14 2.80 8.01
C ALA A 30 5.66 3.08 6.58
N ILE A 31 5.52 2.04 5.75
CA ILE A 31 4.98 2.17 4.38
C ILE A 31 3.51 2.59 4.41
N THR A 32 2.70 2.03 5.33
CA THR A 32 1.28 2.40 5.49
C THR A 32 1.14 3.86 5.88
N ALA A 33 1.94 4.36 6.82
CA ALA A 33 1.94 5.76 7.23
C ALA A 33 2.37 6.70 6.09
N ALA A 34 3.38 6.31 5.29
CA ALA A 34 3.77 7.06 4.10
C ALA A 34 2.65 7.09 3.04
N TYR A 35 1.94 5.97 2.87
CA TYR A 35 0.79 5.87 1.98
C TYR A 35 -0.35 6.78 2.42
N GLU A 36 -0.68 6.78 3.72
CA GLU A 36 -1.68 7.68 4.29
C GLU A 36 -1.32 9.16 4.06
N ALA A 37 -0.06 9.53 4.30
CA ALA A 37 0.42 10.90 4.09
C ALA A 37 0.37 11.34 2.62
N ALA A 38 0.51 10.41 1.67
CA ALA A 38 0.44 10.68 0.24
C ALA A 38 -1.00 10.71 -0.31
N LEU A 39 -1.96 10.11 0.38
CA LEU A 39 -3.35 9.97 -0.07
C LEU A 39 -4.04 11.30 -0.40
N PRO A 40 -3.91 12.40 0.38
CA PRO A 40 -4.55 13.68 0.06
C PRO A 40 -4.18 14.22 -1.32
N ALA A 41 -2.92 14.04 -1.76
CA ALA A 41 -2.49 14.49 -3.09
C ALA A 41 -3.15 13.67 -4.21
N ALA A 42 -3.30 12.36 -4.01
CA ALA A 42 -3.98 11.48 -4.96
C ALA A 42 -5.49 11.74 -5.04
N LEU A 43 -6.10 12.22 -3.95
CA LEU A 43 -7.52 12.59 -3.91
C LEU A 43 -7.81 13.93 -4.60
N ALA A 44 -6.82 14.77 -4.85
CA ALA A 44 -7.04 16.07 -5.49
C ALA A 44 -7.58 15.91 -6.92
N CYS A 45 -8.66 16.60 -7.25
CA CYS A 45 -9.35 16.56 -8.53
C CYS A 45 -9.78 17.94 -9.02
N ASP A 46 -9.99 18.05 -10.34
CA ASP A 46 -10.62 19.21 -10.97
C ASP A 46 -12.11 18.89 -11.16
N PRO A 47 -13.04 19.60 -10.49
CA PRO A 47 -14.47 19.32 -10.61
C PRO A 47 -15.05 19.63 -12.00
N SER A 48 -14.32 20.37 -12.83
CA SER A 48 -14.70 20.64 -14.22
C SER A 48 -14.22 19.58 -15.21
N ALA A 49 -13.28 18.71 -14.79
CA ALA A 49 -12.79 17.64 -15.62
C ALA A 49 -13.81 16.49 -15.70
N PRO A 50 -13.92 15.80 -16.85
CA PRO A 50 -14.72 14.58 -16.95
C PRO A 50 -14.06 13.45 -16.16
N ASP A 51 -14.86 12.75 -15.34
CA ASP A 51 -14.51 11.54 -14.59
C ASP A 51 -13.13 11.58 -13.88
N PRO A 52 -12.89 12.59 -13.03
CA PRO A 52 -11.56 12.83 -12.48
C PRO A 52 -11.17 11.85 -11.38
N CYS A 53 -12.09 11.01 -10.89
CA CYS A 53 -11.89 10.06 -9.79
C CYS A 53 -12.28 8.67 -10.28
N THR A 54 -11.43 7.98 -11.03
CA THR A 54 -11.79 6.73 -11.75
C THR A 54 -10.99 5.52 -11.32
N VAL A 55 -9.99 5.71 -10.48
CA VAL A 55 -9.05 4.66 -10.11
C VAL A 55 -9.25 4.30 -8.65
N GLY A 56 -9.37 3.01 -8.34
CA GLY A 56 -9.43 2.51 -6.98
C GLY A 56 -8.04 2.35 -6.36
N ARG A 57 -7.85 2.82 -5.13
CA ARG A 57 -6.65 2.55 -4.32
C ARG A 57 -7.02 2.15 -2.89
N PRO A 58 -6.29 1.22 -2.25
CA PRO A 58 -6.57 0.75 -0.88
C PRO A 58 -6.87 1.86 0.12
N SER A 59 -7.90 1.67 0.94
CA SER A 59 -8.10 2.47 2.14
C SER A 59 -7.11 2.09 3.24
N VAL A 60 -6.78 3.06 4.09
CA VAL A 60 -5.98 2.83 5.29
C VAL A 60 -6.90 2.27 6.38
N MET A 61 -6.53 1.12 6.93
CA MET A 61 -7.11 0.61 8.16
C MET A 61 -6.36 1.24 9.33
N ALA A 62 -7.09 1.88 10.24
CA ALA A 62 -6.53 2.46 11.44
C ALA A 62 -7.17 1.86 12.69
N LEU A 63 -6.41 1.79 13.77
CA LEU A 63 -6.86 1.35 15.09
C LEU A 63 -6.79 2.51 16.08
N GLN A 64 -7.72 2.52 17.02
CA GLN A 64 -7.70 3.44 18.15
C GLN A 64 -7.08 2.75 19.36
N ASP A 65 -6.07 3.36 19.97
CA ASP A 65 -5.46 2.85 21.21
C ASP A 65 -6.31 3.18 22.46
N ALA A 66 -5.83 2.75 23.64
CA ALA A 66 -6.53 2.95 24.91
C ALA A 66 -6.64 4.43 25.33
N ASP A 67 -5.77 5.29 24.82
CA ASP A 67 -5.77 6.74 25.07
C ASP A 67 -6.64 7.50 24.06
N GLY A 68 -7.20 6.79 23.08
CA GLY A 68 -8.08 7.35 22.06
C GLY A 68 -7.35 7.86 20.81
N VAL A 69 -6.06 7.61 20.67
CA VAL A 69 -5.27 8.03 19.51
C VAL A 69 -5.45 7.03 18.37
N ILE A 70 -5.66 7.53 17.15
CA ILE A 70 -5.85 6.73 15.93
C ILE A 70 -4.51 6.57 15.23
N HIS A 71 -4.13 5.34 14.92
CA HIS A 71 -2.88 5.00 14.23
C HIS A 71 -3.16 4.14 12.99
N PRO A 72 -2.48 4.39 11.86
CA PRO A 72 -2.53 3.50 10.71
C PRO A 72 -1.93 2.14 11.07
N GLU A 73 -2.59 1.07 10.65
CA GLU A 73 -2.20 -0.31 10.96
C GLU A 73 -1.91 -1.13 9.70
N ALA A 74 -2.74 -1.01 8.67
CA ALA A 74 -2.57 -1.75 7.42
C ALA A 74 -3.29 -1.07 6.24
N LEU A 75 -3.08 -1.62 5.04
CA LEU A 75 -3.89 -1.30 3.87
C LEU A 75 -5.01 -2.32 3.71
N CYS A 76 -6.20 -1.84 3.36
CA CYS A 76 -7.36 -2.68 3.14
C CYS A 76 -7.31 -3.39 1.78
N LEU A 77 -7.66 -4.67 1.78
CA LEU A 77 -8.04 -5.38 0.56
C LEU A 77 -9.37 -4.81 0.02
N ALA A 78 -9.65 -5.10 -1.25
CA ALA A 78 -10.97 -5.05 -1.85
C ALA A 78 -12.08 -5.54 -0.89
N PRO A 79 -13.25 -4.87 -0.81
CA PRO A 79 -13.75 -3.81 -1.70
C PRO A 79 -13.52 -2.37 -1.19
N CYS A 80 -12.65 -2.17 -0.20
CA CYS A 80 -12.46 -0.87 0.44
C CYS A 80 -11.40 -0.03 -0.29
N TYR A 81 -11.71 0.41 -1.53
CA TYR A 81 -10.82 1.26 -2.31
C TYR A 81 -11.36 2.69 -2.43
N HIS A 82 -10.56 3.69 -2.02
CA HIS A 82 -10.82 5.08 -2.35
C HIS A 82 -10.82 5.26 -3.86
N SER A 83 -11.81 6.01 -4.37
CA SER A 83 -11.67 6.57 -5.70
C SER A 83 -10.69 7.75 -5.66
N VAL A 84 -9.64 7.67 -6.46
CA VAL A 84 -8.58 8.68 -6.56
C VAL A 84 -8.44 9.19 -7.99
N ASN A 85 -7.76 10.32 -8.15
CA ASN A 85 -7.48 10.89 -9.45
C ASN A 85 -6.31 10.18 -10.12
N SER A 86 -6.59 9.59 -11.29
CA SER A 86 -5.62 8.81 -12.08
C SER A 86 -4.34 9.57 -12.44
N ARG A 87 -4.38 10.90 -12.46
CA ARG A 87 -3.19 11.74 -12.74
C ARG A 87 -2.26 11.90 -11.54
N ASN A 88 -2.75 11.63 -10.33
CA ASN A 88 -2.07 11.89 -9.07
C ASN A 88 -1.74 10.61 -8.28
N VAL A 89 -1.80 9.43 -8.91
CA VAL A 89 -1.62 8.14 -8.21
C VAL A 89 -0.19 7.62 -8.17
N SER A 90 0.74 8.19 -8.94
CA SER A 90 2.10 7.61 -9.08
C SER A 90 2.83 7.45 -7.75
N GLY A 91 2.64 8.38 -6.81
CA GLY A 91 3.20 8.28 -5.46
C GLY A 91 2.60 7.12 -4.65
N LEU A 92 1.28 6.90 -4.75
CA LEU A 92 0.62 5.77 -4.11
C LEU A 92 1.04 4.44 -4.74
N ASP A 93 1.18 4.39 -6.06
CA ASP A 93 1.56 3.18 -6.78
C ASP A 93 2.97 2.72 -6.41
N ALA A 94 3.90 3.66 -6.23
CA ALA A 94 5.24 3.36 -5.75
C ALA A 94 5.21 2.76 -4.32
N LEU A 95 4.39 3.32 -3.43
CA LEU A 95 4.25 2.83 -2.04
C LEU A 95 3.55 1.46 -1.98
N LEU A 96 2.57 1.22 -2.85
CA LEU A 96 1.93 -0.10 -2.98
C LEU A 96 2.92 -1.16 -3.48
N ALA A 97 3.70 -0.83 -4.51
CA ALA A 97 4.74 -1.73 -4.99
C ALA A 97 5.79 -2.02 -3.89
N GLU A 98 6.14 -1.01 -3.08
CA GLU A 98 7.01 -1.20 -1.92
C GLU A 98 6.38 -2.13 -0.88
N TYR A 99 5.10 -1.90 -0.53
CA TYR A 99 4.31 -2.72 0.39
C TYR A 99 4.28 -4.19 -0.02
N ASP A 100 3.96 -4.45 -1.29
CA ASP A 100 3.94 -5.79 -1.88
C ASP A 100 5.33 -6.44 -1.84
N SER A 101 6.37 -5.68 -2.25
CA SER A 101 7.75 -6.18 -2.28
C SER A 101 8.33 -6.47 -0.89
N ALA A 102 7.84 -5.78 0.14
CA ALA A 102 8.20 -6.01 1.53
C ALA A 102 7.53 -7.28 2.10
N GLY A 103 6.54 -7.85 1.40
CA GLY A 103 5.75 -8.99 1.88
C GLY A 103 4.70 -8.60 2.92
N CYS A 104 4.24 -7.36 2.89
CA CYS A 104 3.22 -6.87 3.81
C CYS A 104 1.85 -7.46 3.48
N ALA A 105 1.06 -7.78 4.52
CA ALA A 105 -0.25 -8.37 4.37
C ALA A 105 -1.34 -7.29 4.38
N TYR A 106 -2.27 -7.37 3.42
CA TYR A 106 -3.47 -6.55 3.44
C TYR A 106 -4.47 -7.02 4.50
N ALA A 107 -5.17 -6.07 5.12
CA ALA A 107 -6.25 -6.35 6.04
C ALA A 107 -7.55 -6.68 5.29
N ALA A 108 -8.34 -7.61 5.83
CA ALA A 108 -9.70 -7.84 5.36
C ALA A 108 -10.61 -6.73 5.90
N CYS A 109 -11.05 -5.84 5.02
CA CYS A 109 -11.93 -4.73 5.37
C CYS A 109 -13.29 -4.90 4.69
N TRP A 110 -14.37 -4.51 5.38
CA TRP A 110 -15.72 -4.51 4.82
C TRP A 110 -16.20 -3.08 4.60
N CYS A 111 -16.53 -2.75 3.36
CA CYS A 111 -17.08 -1.45 3.00
C CYS A 111 -18.29 -1.61 2.08
N GLN A 112 -19.22 -0.67 2.16
CA GLN A 112 -20.28 -0.53 1.17
C GLN A 112 -19.78 0.38 0.04
N PRO A 113 -19.99 0.03 -1.24
CA PRO A 113 -19.69 0.92 -2.35
C PRO A 113 -20.36 2.29 -2.16
N LEU A 114 -19.66 3.36 -2.50
CA LEU A 114 -20.17 4.72 -2.38
C LEU A 114 -20.04 5.44 -3.72
N PRO A 115 -21.05 6.25 -4.13
CA PRO A 115 -21.00 6.98 -5.38
C PRO A 115 -19.74 7.82 -5.51
N VAL A 116 -19.08 7.62 -6.64
CA VAL A 116 -17.82 8.25 -6.98
C VAL A 116 -18.06 9.65 -7.52
N ARG A 117 -17.33 10.64 -7.01
CA ARG A 117 -17.44 12.03 -7.45
C ARG A 117 -16.20 12.83 -7.07
N CYS A 118 -15.95 13.91 -7.81
CA CYS A 118 -15.16 15.04 -7.34
C CYS A 118 -16.12 16.06 -6.74
N ASP A 119 -15.89 16.49 -5.50
CA ASP A 119 -16.75 17.50 -4.89
C ASP A 119 -16.33 18.94 -5.27
N ALA A 120 -17.08 19.93 -4.78
CA ALA A 120 -16.79 21.34 -5.06
C ALA A 120 -15.48 21.84 -4.44
N SER A 121 -14.88 21.10 -3.50
CA SER A 121 -13.58 21.42 -2.91
C SER A 121 -12.40 20.91 -3.73
N GLY A 122 -12.66 20.13 -4.79
CA GLY A 122 -11.62 19.49 -5.58
C GLY A 122 -11.07 18.23 -4.93
N THR A 123 -11.90 17.50 -4.17
CA THR A 123 -11.52 16.24 -3.54
C THR A 123 -12.35 15.08 -4.07
N CYS A 124 -11.69 13.96 -4.39
CA CYS A 124 -12.34 12.72 -4.77
C CYS A 124 -13.01 12.06 -3.56
N TYR A 125 -14.25 11.60 -3.76
CA TYR A 125 -15.03 10.82 -2.82
C TYR A 125 -15.58 9.57 -3.48
N GLY A 126 -16.01 8.63 -2.64
CA GLY A 126 -16.62 7.39 -3.04
C GLY A 126 -15.67 6.21 -2.87
N LEU A 127 -16.27 5.02 -2.94
CA LEU A 127 -15.56 3.75 -2.85
C LEU A 127 -15.85 2.97 -4.13
N ILE A 128 -14.79 2.66 -4.88
CA ILE A 128 -14.87 1.90 -6.12
C ILE A 128 -14.76 0.42 -5.79
N PRO A 129 -15.61 -0.45 -6.35
CA PRO A 129 -15.39 -1.89 -6.29
C PRO A 129 -14.05 -2.25 -6.96
N PRO A 130 -13.40 -3.33 -6.51
CA PRO A 130 -12.06 -3.71 -6.99
C PRO A 130 -11.99 -3.95 -8.49
#